data_AF-A0A164NRE8-F1
#
_entry.id   AF-A0A164NRE8-F1
#
_cell.length_a   1.000
_cell.length_b   1.000
_cell.length_c   1.000
_cell.angle_alpha   90.00
_cell.angle_beta   90.00
_cell.angle_gamma   90.00
#
_symmetry.space_group_name_H-M   'P 1'
#
loop_
_entity.id
_entity.type
_entity.pdbx_description
1 polymer ?
#
loop_
_entity_poly.entity_id
_entity_poly.type
_entity_poly.pdbx_seq_one_letter_code
_entity_poly.pdbx_strand_id
1 'polypeptide(L)'
;MQQYYDRPFYQNQISWIRNHPDVTSDWEIWIGEHGLRWVDHANFRASELDQLPSKFGEKELEPTAYLLIPGLHAEARYWEFLQAHPCHREAPVGASMHVEDVLTWSCTDQMLFNTTSSSFTKEQSQELLNTLRSLPDPELRPDERTKAYARAVRTWLVSAASRQIARDRIETHYGRPSARAFREKERQNELTQLSDPSFRGVSYAIFFLFSSILLFGTPTSYLRRIMDVDRRRFDSGVNQTRWRLFLQGLLKDWTDSNLLATVLIAATVAFIATQNIDNISRILTLVSVLLAIASVLTGQYLTREHQPRMTSNASTGVRRPSPNLFLRQSN
;
A
#
# COMPACT_ATOMS: atom_id res chain seq x y z
N MET A 1 16.88 28.60 -11.78
CA MET A 1 17.24 28.66 -10.35
C MET A 1 17.31 30.08 -9.81
N GLN A 2 17.96 31.05 -10.47
CA GLN A 2 18.05 32.46 -10.01
C GLN A 2 16.68 33.11 -9.69
N GLN A 3 15.66 32.90 -10.54
CA GLN A 3 14.31 33.46 -10.34
C GLN A 3 13.57 32.97 -9.08
N TYR A 4 13.95 31.81 -8.52
CA TYR A 4 13.36 31.36 -7.26
C TYR A 4 13.99 32.12 -6.09
N TYR A 5 15.31 32.32 -6.09
CA TYR A 5 16.04 33.03 -5.02
C TYR A 5 15.62 34.49 -4.82
N ASP A 6 15.05 35.14 -5.84
CA ASP A 6 14.62 36.55 -5.76
C ASP A 6 13.29 36.77 -5.03
N ARG A 7 12.60 35.72 -4.54
CA ARG A 7 11.40 35.95 -3.72
C ARG A 7 11.81 36.47 -2.33
N PRO A 8 11.11 37.48 -1.78
CA PRO A 8 11.38 38.02 -0.44
C PRO A 8 11.31 36.95 0.67
N PHE A 9 10.60 35.86 0.43
CA PHE A 9 10.59 34.67 1.26
C PHE A 9 11.99 34.06 1.48
N TYR A 10 12.81 33.93 0.43
CA TYR A 10 14.14 33.30 0.52
C TYR A 10 15.18 34.22 1.17
N GLN A 11 15.09 35.52 0.94
CA GLN A 11 15.96 36.50 1.62
C GLN A 11 15.73 36.49 3.14
N ASN A 12 14.47 36.41 3.58
CA ASN A 12 14.12 36.29 4.99
C ASN A 12 14.66 34.99 5.59
N GLN A 13 14.61 33.87 4.87
CA GLN A 13 15.17 32.61 5.33
C GLN A 13 16.69 32.67 5.50
N ILE A 14 17.42 33.17 4.50
CA ILE A 14 18.89 33.30 4.56
C ILE A 14 19.30 34.24 5.71
N SER A 15 18.56 35.33 5.95
CA SER A 15 18.82 36.22 7.09
C SER A 15 18.61 35.53 8.45
N TRP A 16 17.62 34.64 8.56
CA TRP A 16 17.35 33.92 9.80
C TRP A 16 18.47 32.91 10.12
N ILE A 17 18.96 32.17 9.12
CA ILE A 17 20.10 31.24 9.25
C ILE A 17 21.33 31.98 9.78
N ARG A 18 21.63 33.14 9.20
CA ARG A 18 22.80 33.95 9.58
C ARG A 18 22.78 34.35 11.06
N ASN A 19 21.59 34.47 11.63
CA ASN A 19 21.38 34.86 13.02
C ASN A 19 21.31 33.67 13.99
N HIS A 20 21.30 32.42 13.50
CA HIS A 20 21.22 31.20 14.32
C HIS A 20 22.24 30.13 13.85
N PRO A 21 23.55 30.40 13.93
CA PRO A 21 24.60 29.50 13.42
C PRO A 21 24.61 28.13 14.13
N ASP A 22 24.21 28.08 15.40
CA ASP A 22 24.24 26.87 16.24
C ASP A 22 23.25 25.80 15.74
N VAL A 23 22.20 26.20 15.02
CA VAL A 23 21.18 25.31 14.46
C VAL A 23 21.66 24.72 13.12
N THR A 24 22.69 25.30 12.49
CA THR A 24 23.07 25.01 11.09
C THR A 24 23.99 23.82 10.88
N SER A 25 24.61 23.27 11.93
CA SER A 25 25.49 22.10 11.77
C SER A 25 24.72 20.83 11.37
N ASP A 26 23.48 20.70 11.84
CA ASP A 26 22.64 19.53 11.65
C ASP A 26 21.45 19.77 10.73
N TRP A 27 21.27 21.01 10.26
CA TRP A 27 20.19 21.39 9.35
C TRP A 27 20.71 21.62 7.94
N GLU A 28 19.99 21.10 6.95
CA GLU A 28 20.26 21.35 5.54
C GLU A 28 18.99 21.83 4.82
N ILE A 29 19.20 22.41 3.64
CA ILE A 29 18.14 22.91 2.79
C ILE A 29 18.04 22.03 1.56
N TRP A 30 16.87 21.45 1.37
CA TRP A 30 16.53 20.75 0.13
C TRP A 30 15.70 21.64 -0.77
N ILE A 31 16.21 21.93 -1.96
CA ILE A 31 15.53 22.70 -3.01
C ILE A 31 15.00 21.72 -4.05
N GLY A 32 13.68 21.49 -4.01
CA GLY A 32 12.98 20.66 -5.00
C GLY A 32 12.36 21.50 -6.12
N GLU A 33 11.81 20.82 -7.14
CA GLU A 33 11.09 21.47 -8.24
C GLU A 33 9.86 22.27 -7.77
N HIS A 34 9.29 21.91 -6.62
CA HIS A 34 8.05 22.47 -6.12
C HIS A 34 8.26 23.52 -5.01
N GLY A 35 9.47 23.64 -4.45
CA GLY A 35 9.74 24.55 -3.33
C GLY A 35 10.89 24.07 -2.44
N LEU A 36 11.05 24.72 -1.29
CA LEU A 36 12.14 24.49 -0.34
C LEU A 36 11.66 23.70 0.88
N ARG A 37 12.49 22.78 1.36
CA ARG A 37 12.29 22.08 2.65
C ARG A 37 13.54 22.19 3.51
N TRP A 38 13.33 22.37 4.80
CA TRP A 38 14.37 22.22 5.81
C TRP A 38 14.46 20.76 6.23
N VAL A 39 15.66 20.27 6.44
CA VAL A 39 15.90 18.89 6.87
C VAL A 39 16.79 18.97 8.10
N ASP A 40 16.31 18.42 9.21
CA ASP A 40 17.02 18.29 10.48
C ASP A 40 17.49 16.84 10.64
N HIS A 41 18.80 16.64 10.60
CA HIS A 41 19.41 15.32 10.74
C HIS A 41 19.56 14.86 12.18
N ALA A 42 19.61 15.77 13.15
CA ALA A 42 19.72 15.42 14.56
C ALA A 42 18.42 14.75 15.05
N ASN A 43 17.28 15.24 14.56
CA ASN A 43 15.96 14.77 14.98
C ASN A 43 15.23 13.88 13.96
N PHE A 44 15.84 13.61 12.79
CA PHE A 44 15.26 12.86 11.67
C PHE A 44 13.96 13.48 11.16
N ARG A 45 13.95 14.80 10.90
CA ARG A 45 12.74 15.55 10.52
C ARG A 45 12.96 16.37 9.26
N ALA A 46 11.89 16.58 8.51
CA ALA A 46 11.89 17.55 7.42
C ALA A 46 10.61 18.40 7.43
N SER A 47 10.77 19.69 7.11
CA SER A 47 9.71 20.69 7.13
C SER A 47 8.72 20.55 5.98
N GLU A 48 7.61 21.27 6.09
CA GLU A 48 6.65 21.37 4.98
C GLU A 48 7.27 22.20 3.86
N LEU A 49 6.68 22.10 2.67
CA LEU A 49 7.09 22.88 1.51
C LEU A 49 6.95 24.37 1.84
N ASP A 50 8.02 25.13 1.65
CA ASP A 50 8.09 26.57 1.90
C ASP A 50 7.65 26.96 3.33
N GLN A 51 7.94 26.09 4.32
CA GLN A 51 7.75 26.41 5.73
C GLN A 51 8.84 27.38 6.22
N LEU A 52 8.45 28.36 7.04
CA LEU A 52 9.39 29.26 7.70
C LEU A 52 10.23 28.50 8.73
N PRO A 53 11.56 28.74 8.80
CA PRO A 53 12.44 28.03 9.72
C PRO A 53 12.11 28.29 11.20
N SER A 54 11.64 29.50 11.55
CA SER A 54 11.15 29.79 12.91
C SER A 54 10.01 28.87 13.32
N LYS A 55 9.05 28.60 12.41
CA LYS A 55 7.93 27.68 12.67
C LYS A 55 8.34 26.21 12.69
N PHE A 56 9.44 25.85 12.03
CA PHE A 56 9.99 24.51 12.04
C PHE A 56 10.74 24.25 13.36
N GLY A 57 11.51 25.23 13.84
CA GLY A 57 12.24 25.14 15.12
C GLY A 57 11.37 25.33 16.37
N GLU A 58 10.39 26.23 16.36
CA GLU A 58 9.60 26.58 17.56
C GLU A 58 8.52 25.55 17.94
N LYS A 59 7.94 24.82 16.97
CA LYS A 59 6.79 23.94 17.23
C LYS A 59 7.15 22.61 17.91
N GLU A 60 8.42 22.29 18.10
CA GLU A 60 8.85 20.89 18.10
C GLU A 60 9.88 20.51 19.18
N LEU A 61 10.12 21.40 20.16
CA LEU A 61 10.93 21.19 21.37
C LEU A 61 10.23 20.35 22.46
N GLU A 62 8.95 20.03 22.29
CA GLU A 62 8.25 19.11 23.21
C GLU A 62 8.71 17.67 22.94
N PRO A 63 9.33 16.99 23.92
CA PRO A 63 9.78 15.62 23.77
C PRO A 63 8.66 14.69 23.33
N THR A 64 7.38 14.96 23.61
CA THR A 64 6.29 14.09 23.18
C THR A 64 5.85 14.28 21.71
N ALA A 65 6.36 15.31 21.02
CA ALA A 65 5.96 15.63 19.65
C ALA A 65 6.33 14.56 18.62
N TYR A 66 7.37 13.73 18.88
CA TYR A 66 7.74 12.62 17.98
C TYR A 66 6.66 11.54 17.88
N LEU A 67 5.78 11.42 18.88
CA LEU A 67 4.64 10.49 18.88
C LEU A 67 3.37 11.08 18.25
N LEU A 68 3.38 12.36 17.90
CA LEU A 68 2.25 13.03 17.28
C LEU A 68 2.33 12.93 15.75
N ILE A 69 1.17 12.92 15.07
CA ILE A 69 1.05 12.87 13.60
C ILE A 69 1.98 13.87 12.89
N PRO A 70 2.09 15.15 13.31
CA PRO A 70 3.00 16.10 12.67
C PRO A 70 4.47 15.63 12.69
N GLY A 71 4.91 15.04 13.81
CA GLY A 71 6.25 14.48 13.96
C GLY A 71 6.50 13.28 13.05
N LEU A 72 5.54 12.35 12.97
CA LEU A 72 5.64 11.20 12.05
C LEU A 72 5.63 11.63 10.57
N HIS A 73 4.87 12.68 10.22
CA HIS A 73 4.92 13.24 8.87
C HIS A 73 6.27 13.90 8.59
N ALA A 74 6.86 14.61 9.57
CA ALA A 74 8.19 15.19 9.44
C ALA A 74 9.26 14.10 9.26
N GLU A 75 9.16 13.01 10.03
CA GLU A 75 10.00 11.83 9.89
C GLU A 75 9.84 11.16 8.51
N ALA A 76 8.61 10.95 8.05
CA ALA A 76 8.38 10.36 6.73
C ALA A 76 8.98 11.20 5.58
N ARG A 77 9.00 12.53 5.72
CA ARG A 77 9.62 13.46 4.76
C ARG A 77 11.15 13.44 4.85
N TYR A 78 11.70 13.29 6.04
CA TYR A 78 13.15 13.12 6.25
C TYR A 78 13.65 11.87 5.52
N TRP A 79 12.98 10.74 5.71
CA TRP A 79 13.34 9.50 5.04
C TRP A 79 13.11 9.56 3.53
N GLU A 80 12.11 10.31 3.05
CA GLU A 80 11.96 10.62 1.62
C GLU A 80 13.18 11.35 1.06
N PHE A 81 13.68 12.36 1.78
CA PHE A 81 14.86 13.11 1.37
C PHE A 81 16.10 12.20 1.26
N LEU A 82 16.40 11.41 2.31
CA LEU A 82 17.55 10.50 2.30
C LEU A 82 17.43 9.42 1.22
N GLN A 83 16.21 8.94 0.95
CA GLN A 83 15.95 7.98 -0.12
C GLN A 83 16.21 8.59 -1.50
N ALA A 84 15.89 9.87 -1.70
CA ALA A 84 16.14 10.57 -2.95
C ALA A 84 17.63 10.94 -3.15
N HIS A 85 18.36 11.15 -2.06
CA HIS A 85 19.78 11.57 -2.08
C HIS A 85 20.68 10.65 -1.24
N PRO A 86 20.72 9.33 -1.52
CA PRO A 86 21.41 8.37 -0.66
C PRO A 86 22.94 8.53 -0.65
N CYS A 87 23.50 9.23 -1.64
CA CYS A 87 24.93 9.54 -1.70
C CYS A 87 25.30 10.84 -0.97
N HIS A 88 24.32 11.65 -0.56
CA HIS A 88 24.58 12.97 0.02
C HIS A 88 24.99 12.88 1.49
N ARG A 89 24.33 12.01 2.25
CA ARG A 89 24.60 11.77 3.66
C ARG A 89 24.36 10.32 4.01
N GLU A 90 25.13 9.79 4.95
CA GLU A 90 24.94 8.44 5.46
C GLU A 90 23.69 8.34 6.34
N ALA A 91 23.09 7.16 6.37
CA ALA A 91 21.99 6.89 7.28
C ALA A 91 22.41 7.16 8.74
N PRO A 92 21.52 7.74 9.56
CA PRO A 92 21.82 8.00 10.96
C PRO A 92 22.27 6.78 11.75
N VAL A 93 23.12 7.02 12.75
CA VAL A 93 23.57 5.98 13.68
C VAL A 93 22.35 5.36 14.36
N GLY A 94 22.25 4.04 14.33
CA GLY A 94 21.12 3.29 14.89
C GLY A 94 19.90 3.15 13.97
N ALA A 95 19.84 3.84 12.83
CA ALA A 95 18.71 3.72 11.90
C ALA A 95 18.60 2.30 11.31
N SER A 96 19.73 1.67 10.96
CA SER A 96 19.73 0.27 10.52
C SER A 96 19.21 -0.68 11.59
N MET A 97 19.64 -0.49 12.85
CA MET A 97 19.18 -1.33 13.97
C MET A 97 17.68 -1.16 14.20
N HIS A 98 17.17 0.08 14.18
CA HIS A 98 15.74 0.34 14.31
C HIS A 98 14.92 -0.35 13.20
N VAL A 99 15.39 -0.34 11.95
CA VAL A 99 14.72 -1.08 10.87
C VAL A 99 14.75 -2.58 11.13
N GLU A 100 15.89 -3.14 11.54
CA GLU A 100 16.00 -4.57 11.88
C GLU A 100 15.08 -4.97 13.04
N ASP A 101 14.97 -4.14 14.07
CA ASP A 101 14.09 -4.37 15.22
C ASP A 101 12.62 -4.36 14.79
N VAL A 102 12.22 -3.40 13.95
CA VAL A 102 10.83 -3.31 13.44
C VAL A 102 10.50 -4.49 12.52
N LEU A 103 11.42 -4.91 11.66
CA LEU A 103 11.22 -6.10 10.81
C LEU A 103 11.19 -7.39 11.64
N THR A 104 11.99 -7.48 12.69
CA THR A 104 11.96 -8.62 13.62
C THR A 104 10.64 -8.66 14.38
N TRP A 105 10.18 -7.51 14.89
CA TRP A 105 8.86 -7.37 15.49
C TRP A 105 7.74 -7.75 14.52
N SER A 106 7.83 -7.34 13.26
CA SER A 106 6.87 -7.72 12.20
C SER A 106 6.77 -9.23 12.03
N CYS A 107 7.92 -9.92 12.00
CA CYS A 107 7.96 -11.38 11.93
C CYS A 107 7.35 -12.04 13.16
N THR A 108 7.70 -11.57 14.37
CA THR A 108 7.21 -12.18 15.62
C THR A 108 5.72 -11.91 15.84
N ASP A 109 5.23 -10.71 15.54
CA ASP A 109 3.81 -10.34 15.64
C ASP A 109 2.96 -11.27 14.75
N GLN A 110 3.39 -11.52 13.51
CA GLN A 110 2.71 -12.43 12.58
C GLN A 110 2.84 -13.91 12.95
N MET A 111 3.85 -14.28 13.74
CA MET A 111 3.98 -15.65 14.25
C MET A 111 3.11 -15.90 15.50
N LEU A 112 2.92 -14.87 16.32
CA LEU A 112 2.19 -14.96 17.59
C LEU A 112 0.70 -14.69 17.42
N PHE A 113 0.30 -13.85 16.45
CA PHE A 113 -1.07 -13.40 16.29
C PHE A 113 -1.61 -13.64 14.88
N ASN A 114 -2.87 -14.07 14.79
CA ASN A 114 -3.57 -14.28 13.51
C ASN A 114 -3.93 -12.98 12.80
N THR A 115 -3.99 -11.86 13.52
CA THR A 115 -4.26 -10.53 12.99
C THR A 115 -3.09 -9.63 13.34
N THR A 116 -2.42 -9.10 12.32
CA THR A 116 -1.26 -8.21 12.48
C THR A 116 -1.57 -6.80 12.02
N SER A 117 -0.99 -5.82 12.72
CA SER A 117 -0.95 -4.41 12.30
C SER A 117 0.40 -4.06 11.64
N SER A 118 1.17 -5.06 11.23
CA SER A 118 2.50 -4.86 10.69
C SER A 118 2.48 -4.28 9.28
N SER A 119 3.47 -3.42 9.01
CA SER A 119 3.67 -2.74 7.73
C SER A 119 4.10 -3.68 6.59
N PHE A 120 4.65 -4.86 6.93
CA PHE A 120 5.26 -5.81 6.00
C PHE A 120 4.70 -7.21 6.23
N THR A 121 4.64 -8.04 5.18
CA THR A 121 4.36 -9.48 5.37
C THR A 121 5.55 -10.18 5.98
N LYS A 122 5.32 -11.34 6.60
CA LYS A 122 6.39 -12.18 7.13
C LYS A 122 7.47 -12.48 6.09
N GLU A 123 7.09 -12.79 4.85
CA GLU A 123 8.03 -13.08 3.75
C GLU A 123 8.83 -11.83 3.39
N GLN A 124 8.17 -10.68 3.26
CA GLN A 124 8.83 -9.40 2.97
C GLN A 124 9.80 -9.01 4.09
N SER A 125 9.39 -9.15 5.35
CA SER A 125 10.22 -8.84 6.51
C SER A 125 11.46 -9.74 6.56
N GLN A 126 11.31 -11.03 6.27
CA GLN A 126 12.43 -11.96 6.22
C GLN A 126 13.38 -11.66 5.06
N GLU A 127 12.84 -11.36 3.87
CA GLU A 127 13.63 -11.00 2.69
C GLU A 127 14.39 -9.68 2.90
N LEU A 128 13.74 -8.67 3.47
CA LEU A 128 14.37 -7.39 3.80
C LEU A 128 15.44 -7.54 4.88
N LEU A 129 15.20 -8.33 5.93
CA LEU A 129 16.20 -8.64 6.96
C LEU A 129 17.43 -9.34 6.36
N ASN A 130 17.21 -10.35 5.53
CA ASN A 130 18.29 -11.07 4.86
C ASN A 130 19.07 -10.14 3.93
N THR A 131 18.38 -9.27 3.20
CA THR A 131 19.00 -8.26 2.33
C THR A 131 19.85 -7.28 3.15
N LEU A 132 19.29 -6.70 4.22
CA LEU A 132 20.01 -5.77 5.10
C LEU A 132 21.28 -6.38 5.71
N ARG A 133 21.20 -7.64 6.17
CA ARG A 133 22.32 -8.36 6.79
C ARG A 133 23.37 -8.84 5.80
N SER A 134 22.98 -9.08 4.54
CA SER A 134 23.90 -9.51 3.48
C SER A 134 24.65 -8.34 2.83
N LEU A 135 24.26 -7.08 3.11
CA LEU A 135 25.01 -5.92 2.63
C LEU A 135 26.43 -5.94 3.22
N PRO A 136 27.48 -5.88 2.37
CA PRO A 136 28.85 -5.85 2.85
C PRO A 136 29.09 -4.64 3.74
N ASP A 137 29.87 -4.82 4.80
CA ASP A 137 30.37 -3.69 5.58
C ASP A 137 31.12 -2.74 4.63
N PRO A 138 30.71 -1.47 4.54
CA PRO A 138 31.40 -0.47 3.74
C PRO A 138 32.90 -0.41 4.02
N GLU A 139 33.33 -0.60 5.27
CA GLU A 139 34.73 -0.45 5.66
C GLU A 139 35.63 -1.60 5.19
N LEU A 140 35.06 -2.76 4.84
CA LEU A 140 35.80 -3.90 4.30
C LEU A 140 36.18 -3.74 2.82
N ARG A 141 35.75 -2.66 2.16
CA ARG A 141 36.02 -2.45 0.74
C ARG A 141 37.35 -1.73 0.50
N PRO A 142 38.10 -2.12 -0.55
CA PRO A 142 39.48 -1.67 -0.74
C PRO A 142 39.59 -0.21 -1.18
N ASP A 143 38.58 0.33 -1.87
CA ASP A 143 38.63 1.65 -2.51
C ASP A 143 37.48 2.56 -2.03
N GLU A 144 37.78 3.84 -1.78
CA GLU A 144 36.80 4.83 -1.28
C GLU A 144 35.56 4.96 -2.18
N ARG A 145 35.69 4.71 -3.48
CA ARG A 145 34.57 4.74 -4.42
C ARG A 145 33.60 3.59 -4.15
N THR A 146 34.08 2.36 -4.01
CA THR A 146 33.20 1.24 -3.67
C THR A 146 32.66 1.33 -2.24
N LYS A 147 33.39 1.95 -1.29
CA LYS A 147 32.86 2.30 0.03
C LYS A 147 31.66 3.24 -0.09
N ALA A 148 31.80 4.34 -0.83
CA ALA A 148 30.72 5.29 -1.06
C ALA A 148 29.47 4.63 -1.67
N TYR A 149 29.63 3.76 -2.67
CA TYR A 149 28.51 2.99 -3.22
C TYR A 149 27.87 2.05 -2.18
N ALA A 150 28.66 1.40 -1.32
CA ALA A 150 28.14 0.56 -0.23
C ALA A 150 27.23 1.37 0.71
N ARG A 151 27.74 2.54 1.15
CA ARG A 151 27.05 3.43 2.07
C ARG A 151 25.78 4.00 1.45
N ALA A 152 25.82 4.36 0.16
CA ALA A 152 24.66 4.84 -0.56
C ALA A 152 23.56 3.77 -0.67
N VAL A 153 23.90 2.54 -1.05
CA VAL A 153 22.91 1.45 -1.14
C VAL A 153 22.30 1.14 0.23
N ARG A 154 23.12 1.09 1.28
CA ARG A 154 22.64 0.90 2.66
C ARG A 154 21.72 2.04 3.10
N THR A 155 22.11 3.28 2.83
CA THR A 155 21.32 4.47 3.17
C THR A 155 20.00 4.49 2.43
N TRP A 156 19.99 4.16 1.14
CA TRP A 156 18.79 4.05 0.33
C TRP A 156 17.83 2.98 0.89
N LEU A 157 18.34 1.79 1.22
CA LEU A 157 17.50 0.70 1.71
C LEU A 157 16.91 1.01 3.09
N VAL A 158 17.73 1.52 4.01
CA VAL A 158 17.30 1.92 5.35
C VAL A 158 16.29 3.06 5.27
N SER A 159 16.54 4.09 4.46
CA SER A 159 15.60 5.20 4.29
C SER A 159 14.28 4.76 3.64
N ALA A 160 14.31 3.87 2.65
CA ALA A 160 13.11 3.31 2.04
C ALA A 160 12.26 2.53 3.06
N ALA A 161 12.90 1.69 3.87
CA ALA A 161 12.23 0.91 4.92
C ALA A 161 11.67 1.82 6.01
N SER A 162 12.47 2.75 6.55
CA SER A 162 12.05 3.71 7.58
C SER A 162 10.92 4.61 7.10
N ARG A 163 10.94 5.05 5.85
CA ARG A 163 9.84 5.82 5.26
C ARG A 163 8.53 5.03 5.26
N GLN A 164 8.58 3.76 4.89
CA GLN A 164 7.41 2.89 4.88
C GLN A 164 6.88 2.67 6.31
N ILE A 165 7.77 2.47 7.28
CA ILE A 165 7.43 2.34 8.69
C ILE A 165 6.75 3.62 9.20
N ALA A 166 7.30 4.80 8.91
CA ALA A 166 6.71 6.08 9.32
C ALA A 166 5.31 6.29 8.73
N ARG A 167 5.10 5.94 7.45
CA ARG A 167 3.79 5.98 6.81
C ARG A 167 2.77 5.05 7.46
N ASP A 168 3.16 3.82 7.71
CA ASP A 168 2.28 2.84 8.36
C ASP A 168 1.94 3.26 9.80
N ARG A 169 2.88 3.87 10.53
CA ARG A 169 2.62 4.46 11.85
C ARG A 169 1.60 5.60 11.81
N ILE A 170 1.61 6.42 10.76
CA ILE A 170 0.60 7.47 10.55
C ILE A 170 -0.79 6.84 10.35
N GLU A 171 -0.88 5.85 9.46
CA GLU A 171 -2.13 5.16 9.13
C GLU A 171 -2.72 4.39 10.31
N THR A 172 -1.87 3.74 11.11
CA THR A 172 -2.29 2.97 12.30
C THR A 172 -2.48 3.82 13.55
N HIS A 173 -2.35 5.14 13.43
CA HIS A 173 -2.41 6.10 14.54
C HIS A 173 -1.45 5.73 15.69
N TYR A 174 -0.27 5.22 15.38
CA TYR A 174 0.73 4.77 16.33
C TYR A 174 0.99 5.78 17.45
N GLY A 175 1.17 5.29 18.69
CA GLY A 175 1.44 6.13 19.86
C GLY A 175 0.23 6.86 20.45
N ARG A 176 -0.98 6.68 19.88
CA ARG A 176 -2.20 7.35 20.35
C ARG A 176 -3.12 6.42 21.14
N PRO A 177 -3.96 6.95 22.04
CA PRO A 177 -5.05 6.18 22.66
C PRO A 177 -5.98 5.54 21.61
N SER A 178 -6.17 6.20 20.46
CA SER A 178 -6.94 5.69 19.34
C SER A 178 -6.30 4.48 18.64
N ALA A 179 -4.99 4.26 18.77
CA ALA A 179 -4.29 3.12 18.17
C ALA A 179 -4.82 1.79 18.70
N ARG A 180 -5.09 1.71 20.01
CA ARG A 180 -5.66 0.50 20.61
C ARG A 180 -7.07 0.25 20.12
N ALA A 181 -7.90 1.29 20.02
CA ALA A 181 -9.24 1.18 19.47
C ALA A 181 -9.22 0.78 17.98
N PHE A 182 -8.24 1.26 17.21
CA PHE A 182 -8.03 0.87 15.82
C PHE A 182 -7.62 -0.61 15.69
N ARG A 183 -6.61 -1.02 16.45
CA ARG A 183 -6.17 -2.42 16.51
C ARG A 183 -7.27 -3.35 16.98
N GLU A 184 -8.05 -2.90 17.97
CA GLU A 184 -9.18 -3.67 18.47
C GLU A 184 -10.28 -3.77 17.42
N LYS A 185 -10.59 -2.72 16.66
CA LYS A 185 -11.52 -2.80 15.52
C LYS A 185 -11.00 -3.73 14.42
N GLU A 186 -9.71 -3.71 14.13
CA GLU A 186 -9.08 -4.61 13.15
C GLU A 186 -9.03 -6.07 13.63
N ARG A 187 -8.76 -6.29 14.93
CA ARG A 187 -8.73 -7.62 15.58
C ARG A 187 -10.11 -8.19 15.73
N GLN A 188 -11.07 -7.37 16.16
CA GLN A 188 -12.44 -7.78 16.34
C GLN A 188 -12.94 -8.34 15.04
N ASN A 189 -12.68 -7.69 13.89
CA ASN A 189 -13.21 -8.14 12.59
C ASN A 189 -14.67 -8.61 12.76
N GLU A 190 -15.39 -7.97 13.71
CA GLU A 190 -16.51 -8.62 14.39
C GLU A 190 -17.67 -8.43 13.45
N LEU A 191 -17.82 -9.45 12.62
CA LEU A 191 -18.98 -9.76 11.81
C LEU A 191 -19.40 -8.56 10.98
N THR A 192 -18.84 -8.44 9.78
CA THR A 192 -19.62 -8.23 8.54
C THR A 192 -20.98 -7.58 8.77
N GLN A 193 -20.96 -6.40 9.36
CA GLN A 193 -22.15 -5.63 9.53
C GLN A 193 -22.23 -4.89 8.21
N LEU A 194 -23.04 -5.46 7.32
CA LEU A 194 -23.69 -4.78 6.20
C LEU A 194 -24.49 -3.54 6.67
N SER A 195 -24.37 -3.14 7.94
CA SER A 195 -24.82 -1.89 8.56
C SER A 195 -24.16 -0.62 7.99
N ASP A 196 -23.29 -0.74 6.98
CA ASP A 196 -22.82 0.43 6.23
C ASP A 196 -24.04 1.18 5.68
N PRO A 197 -24.21 2.49 5.99
CA PRO A 197 -25.40 3.24 5.58
C PRO A 197 -25.60 3.24 4.05
N SER A 198 -24.53 3.00 3.30
CA SER A 198 -24.52 2.85 1.84
C SER A 198 -25.31 1.64 1.31
N PHE A 199 -25.52 0.59 2.13
CA PHE A 199 -26.26 -0.63 1.74
C PHE A 199 -27.71 -0.67 2.24
N ARG A 200 -28.24 0.43 2.82
CA ARG A 200 -29.61 0.49 3.38
C ARG A 200 -30.74 0.70 2.35
N GLY A 201 -30.42 0.80 1.06
CA GLY A 201 -31.46 0.96 0.03
C GLY A 201 -32.35 -0.28 -0.08
N VAL A 202 -33.67 -0.09 -0.05
CA VAL A 202 -34.66 -1.19 -0.17
C VAL A 202 -34.46 -1.99 -1.47
N SER A 203 -34.14 -1.30 -2.57
CA SER A 203 -33.82 -1.94 -3.85
C SER A 203 -32.57 -2.81 -3.80
N TYR A 204 -31.53 -2.36 -3.08
CA TYR A 204 -30.29 -3.11 -2.89
C TYR A 204 -30.53 -4.36 -2.02
N ALA A 205 -31.32 -4.23 -0.96
CA ALA A 205 -31.68 -5.35 -0.09
C ALA A 205 -32.48 -6.42 -0.84
N ILE A 206 -33.43 -6.02 -1.70
CA ILE A 206 -34.21 -6.95 -2.54
C ILE A 206 -33.29 -7.67 -3.55
N PHE A 207 -32.45 -6.93 -4.27
CA PHE A 207 -31.48 -7.53 -5.21
C PHE A 207 -30.56 -8.53 -4.52
N PHE A 208 -30.08 -8.20 -3.32
CA PHE A 208 -29.19 -9.06 -2.55
C PHE A 208 -29.89 -10.30 -2.01
N LEU A 209 -31.15 -10.19 -1.58
CA LEU A 209 -31.96 -11.32 -1.16
C LEU A 209 -32.20 -12.30 -2.30
N PHE A 210 -32.65 -11.80 -3.46
CA PHE A 210 -32.89 -12.62 -4.65
C PHE A 210 -31.60 -13.28 -5.17
N SER A 211 -30.51 -12.51 -5.29
CA SER A 211 -29.22 -13.04 -5.74
C SER A 211 -28.62 -14.02 -4.73
N SER A 212 -28.80 -13.82 -3.43
CA SER A 212 -28.34 -14.75 -2.41
C SER A 212 -29.10 -16.08 -2.45
N ILE A 213 -30.40 -16.08 -2.77
CA ILE A 213 -31.16 -17.32 -2.90
C ILE A 213 -30.75 -18.05 -4.19
N LEU A 214 -30.70 -17.34 -5.33
CA LEU A 214 -30.44 -17.93 -6.64
C LEU A 214 -29.00 -18.43 -6.80
N LEU A 215 -28.04 -17.72 -6.18
CA LEU A 215 -26.61 -18.02 -6.25
C LEU A 215 -26.07 -18.60 -4.94
N PHE A 216 -26.90 -19.28 -4.14
CA PHE A 216 -26.49 -20.01 -2.93
C PHE A 216 -25.61 -19.19 -1.95
N GLY A 217 -25.90 -17.89 -1.80
CA GLY A 217 -25.19 -17.00 -0.90
C GLY A 217 -23.83 -16.51 -1.39
N THR A 218 -23.40 -16.90 -2.59
CA THR A 218 -22.10 -16.52 -3.17
C THR A 218 -21.86 -15.00 -3.20
N PRO A 219 -22.83 -14.14 -3.57
CA PRO A 219 -22.66 -12.68 -3.54
C PRO A 219 -22.34 -12.15 -2.14
N THR A 220 -22.94 -12.76 -1.10
CA THR A 220 -22.68 -12.38 0.29
C THR A 220 -21.26 -12.71 0.70
N SER A 221 -20.78 -13.89 0.33
CA SER A 221 -19.41 -14.33 0.61
C SER A 221 -18.37 -13.44 -0.08
N TYR A 222 -18.61 -13.03 -1.33
CA TYR A 222 -17.70 -12.12 -2.03
C TYR A 222 -17.70 -10.71 -1.46
N LEU A 223 -18.86 -10.13 -1.12
CA LEU A 223 -18.89 -8.83 -0.46
C LEU A 223 -18.16 -8.86 0.89
N ARG A 224 -18.37 -9.91 1.70
CA ARG A 224 -17.63 -10.07 2.96
C ARG A 224 -16.11 -10.09 2.73
N ARG A 225 -15.65 -10.85 1.73
CA ARG A 225 -14.23 -10.92 1.36
C ARG A 225 -13.68 -9.58 0.86
N ILE A 226 -14.44 -8.82 0.08
CA ILE A 226 -14.04 -7.48 -0.37
C ILE A 226 -13.96 -6.51 0.82
N MET A 227 -14.95 -6.55 1.72
CA MET A 227 -14.99 -5.70 2.90
C MET A 227 -13.87 -6.01 3.91
N ASP A 228 -13.44 -7.26 4.02
CA ASP A 228 -12.30 -7.67 4.86
C ASP A 228 -10.96 -7.12 4.32
N VAL A 229 -10.90 -6.84 3.03
CA VAL A 229 -9.70 -6.31 2.36
C VAL A 229 -9.71 -4.79 2.29
N ASP A 230 -10.90 -4.19 2.18
CA ASP A 230 -11.08 -2.76 2.05
C ASP A 230 -10.97 -2.05 3.41
N ARG A 231 -9.76 -1.56 3.71
CA ARG A 231 -9.49 -0.69 4.86
C ARG A 231 -10.05 0.73 4.72
N ARG A 232 -10.75 1.08 3.62
CA ARG A 232 -11.40 2.41 3.46
C ARG A 232 -12.35 2.77 4.61
N ARG A 233 -12.82 1.81 5.40
CA ARG A 233 -13.51 2.04 6.68
C ARG A 233 -12.72 2.86 7.70
N PHE A 234 -11.42 3.03 7.48
CA PHE A 234 -10.47 3.60 8.41
C PHE A 234 -9.63 4.74 7.80
N ASP A 235 -10.01 5.28 6.64
CA ASP A 235 -9.27 6.36 5.93
C ASP A 235 -7.81 6.03 5.56
N SER A 236 -7.42 4.75 5.70
CA SER A 236 -6.15 4.19 5.24
C SER A 236 -6.44 3.25 4.07
N GLY A 237 -5.60 3.28 3.04
CA GLY A 237 -5.83 2.57 1.78
C GLY A 237 -5.94 1.05 1.93
N VAL A 238 -6.18 0.35 0.83
CA VAL A 238 -6.35 -1.12 0.80
C VAL A 238 -5.07 -1.84 1.26
N ASN A 239 -5.19 -2.81 2.18
CA ASN A 239 -4.04 -3.64 2.59
C ASN A 239 -3.59 -4.50 1.40
N GLN A 240 -2.40 -4.24 0.86
CA GLN A 240 -1.87 -4.89 -0.33
C GLN A 240 -1.78 -6.42 -0.19
N THR A 241 -1.42 -6.91 0.99
CA THR A 241 -1.28 -8.35 1.27
C THR A 241 -2.63 -9.04 1.26
N ARG A 242 -3.61 -8.48 1.97
CA ARG A 242 -4.98 -9.02 1.98
C ARG A 242 -5.61 -8.96 0.59
N TRP A 243 -5.36 -7.89 -0.17
CA TRP A 243 -5.81 -7.75 -1.56
C TRP A 243 -5.20 -8.78 -2.49
N ARG A 244 -3.90 -9.05 -2.36
CA ARG A 244 -3.24 -10.10 -3.15
C ARG A 244 -3.81 -11.48 -2.84
N LEU A 245 -4.00 -11.82 -1.56
CA LEU A 245 -4.60 -13.09 -1.13
C LEU A 245 -6.06 -13.22 -1.62
N PHE A 246 -6.82 -12.13 -1.55
CA PHE A 246 -8.18 -12.08 -2.08
C PHE A 246 -8.24 -12.34 -3.58
N LEU A 247 -7.40 -11.66 -4.37
CA LEU A 247 -7.30 -11.86 -5.82
C LEU A 247 -6.84 -13.27 -6.18
N GLN A 248 -5.88 -13.84 -5.44
CA GLN A 248 -5.45 -15.23 -5.61
C GLN A 248 -6.61 -16.20 -5.40
N GLY A 249 -7.39 -16.01 -4.33
CA GLY A 249 -8.59 -16.82 -4.09
C GLY A 249 -9.62 -16.67 -5.20
N LEU A 250 -9.91 -15.44 -5.66
CA LEU A 250 -10.84 -15.18 -6.75
C LEU A 250 -10.44 -15.87 -8.06
N LEU A 251 -9.16 -15.77 -8.44
CA LEU A 251 -8.65 -16.39 -9.65
C LEU A 251 -8.73 -17.91 -9.58
N LYS A 252 -8.48 -18.49 -8.40
CA LYS A 252 -8.70 -19.92 -8.17
C LYS A 252 -10.18 -20.28 -8.32
N ASP A 253 -11.08 -19.55 -7.67
CA ASP A 253 -12.53 -19.79 -7.74
C ASP A 253 -13.06 -19.70 -9.19
N TRP A 254 -12.59 -18.72 -9.97
CA TRP A 254 -12.95 -18.56 -11.38
C TRP A 254 -12.37 -19.67 -12.27
N THR A 255 -11.16 -20.13 -11.98
CA THR A 255 -10.53 -21.24 -12.72
C THR A 255 -11.26 -22.55 -12.44
N ASP A 256 -11.58 -22.83 -11.18
CA ASP A 256 -12.33 -24.02 -10.75
C ASP A 256 -13.77 -23.99 -11.32
N SER A 257 -14.41 -22.81 -11.36
CA SER A 257 -15.73 -22.63 -11.99
C SER A 257 -15.69 -22.85 -13.51
N ASN A 258 -14.67 -22.34 -14.20
CA ASN A 258 -14.48 -22.59 -15.63
C ASN A 258 -14.33 -24.08 -15.93
N LEU A 259 -13.56 -24.80 -15.10
CA LEU A 259 -13.40 -26.25 -15.25
C LEU A 259 -14.75 -26.97 -15.14
N LEU A 260 -15.53 -26.69 -14.08
CA LEU A 260 -16.88 -27.25 -13.91
C LEU A 260 -17.81 -26.92 -15.08
N ALA A 261 -17.80 -25.68 -15.55
CA ALA A 261 -18.62 -25.26 -16.69
C ALA A 261 -18.23 -26.00 -17.98
N THR A 262 -16.95 -26.22 -18.25
CA THR A 262 -16.51 -27.01 -19.41
C THR A 262 -16.94 -28.48 -19.34
N VAL A 263 -16.90 -29.09 -18.16
CA VAL A 263 -17.39 -30.45 -17.93
C VAL A 263 -18.91 -30.52 -18.16
N LEU A 264 -19.66 -29.53 -17.68
CA LEU A 264 -21.10 -29.43 -17.92
C LEU A 264 -21.44 -29.25 -19.40
N ILE A 265 -20.66 -28.46 -20.14
CA ILE A 265 -20.80 -28.33 -21.61
C ILE A 265 -20.59 -29.70 -22.28
N ALA A 266 -19.52 -30.42 -21.93
CA ALA A 266 -19.25 -31.74 -22.50
C ALA A 266 -20.39 -32.73 -22.22
N ALA A 267 -20.89 -32.76 -20.97
CA ALA A 267 -21.99 -33.63 -20.57
C ALA A 267 -23.30 -33.27 -21.29
N THR A 268 -23.65 -31.98 -21.36
CA THR A 268 -24.88 -31.52 -22.04
C THR A 268 -24.84 -31.77 -23.55
N VAL A 269 -23.68 -31.59 -24.19
CA VAL A 269 -23.49 -31.95 -25.61
C VAL A 269 -23.64 -33.45 -25.83
N ALA A 270 -23.09 -34.28 -24.92
CA ALA A 270 -23.26 -35.73 -24.98
C ALA A 270 -24.74 -36.14 -24.83
N PHE A 271 -25.49 -35.50 -23.92
CA PHE A 271 -26.93 -35.72 -23.80
C PHE A 271 -27.66 -35.34 -25.08
N ILE A 272 -27.40 -34.17 -25.67
CA ILE A 272 -28.04 -33.72 -26.92
C ILE A 272 -27.77 -34.69 -28.08
N ALA A 273 -26.63 -35.39 -28.07
CA ALA A 273 -26.29 -36.38 -29.09
C ALA A 273 -27.11 -37.68 -29.00
N THR A 274 -27.74 -37.97 -27.85
CA THR A 274 -28.61 -39.14 -27.73
C THR A 274 -29.95 -38.94 -28.45
N GLN A 275 -30.35 -39.93 -29.24
CA GLN A 275 -31.62 -39.93 -29.94
C GLN A 275 -32.74 -40.32 -28.95
N ASN A 276 -33.85 -39.57 -28.92
CA ASN A 276 -35.03 -39.67 -28.02
C ASN A 276 -35.11 -38.69 -26.82
N ILE A 277 -34.63 -37.45 -26.95
CA ILE A 277 -34.89 -36.40 -25.95
C ILE A 277 -36.14 -35.59 -26.32
N ASP A 278 -37.02 -35.39 -25.34
CA ASP A 278 -38.23 -34.57 -25.46
C ASP A 278 -37.92 -33.08 -25.74
N ASN A 279 -38.82 -32.37 -26.42
CA ASN A 279 -38.60 -31.01 -26.90
C ASN A 279 -38.30 -30.02 -25.75
N ILE A 280 -38.98 -30.17 -24.60
CA ILE A 280 -38.76 -29.32 -23.42
C ILE A 280 -37.34 -29.53 -22.87
N SER A 281 -36.92 -30.79 -22.74
CA SER A 281 -35.57 -31.16 -22.30
C SER A 281 -34.50 -30.65 -23.27
N ARG A 282 -34.79 -30.63 -24.57
CA ARG A 282 -33.90 -30.06 -25.59
C ARG A 282 -33.72 -28.55 -25.46
N ILE A 283 -34.80 -27.81 -25.16
CA ILE A 283 -34.72 -26.36 -24.92
C ILE A 283 -33.92 -26.07 -23.64
N LEU A 284 -34.21 -26.79 -22.55
CA LEU A 284 -33.51 -26.61 -21.27
C LEU A 284 -32.01 -26.92 -21.38
N THR A 285 -31.64 -27.97 -22.12
CA THR A 285 -30.23 -28.30 -22.37
C THR A 285 -29.52 -27.25 -23.22
N LEU A 286 -30.17 -26.70 -24.25
CA LEU A 286 -29.60 -25.60 -25.05
C LEU A 286 -29.39 -24.32 -24.23
N VAL A 287 -30.36 -23.94 -23.39
CA VAL A 287 -30.23 -22.80 -22.47
C VAL A 287 -29.08 -23.03 -21.48
N SER A 288 -28.96 -24.24 -20.94
CA SER A 288 -27.86 -24.62 -20.04
C SER A 288 -26.50 -24.49 -20.72
N VAL A 289 -26.35 -24.99 -21.96
CA VAL A 289 -25.11 -24.85 -22.75
C VAL A 289 -24.76 -23.38 -22.99
N LEU A 290 -25.73 -22.55 -23.37
CA LEU A 290 -25.51 -21.11 -23.60
C LEU A 290 -25.04 -20.40 -22.33
N LEU A 291 -25.67 -20.68 -21.18
CA LEU A 291 -25.27 -20.12 -19.89
C LEU A 291 -23.88 -20.60 -19.47
N ALA A 292 -23.55 -21.87 -19.71
CA ALA A 292 -22.24 -22.41 -19.41
C ALA A 292 -21.14 -21.78 -20.28
N ILE A 293 -21.39 -21.56 -21.58
CA ILE A 293 -20.46 -20.84 -22.48
C ILE A 293 -20.27 -19.39 -21.99
N ALA A 294 -21.35 -18.69 -21.66
CA ALA A 294 -21.27 -17.32 -21.14
C ALA A 294 -20.47 -17.25 -19.83
N SER A 295 -20.65 -18.23 -18.93
CA SER A 295 -19.86 -18.36 -17.70
C SER A 295 -18.37 -18.53 -18.00
N VAL A 296 -18.00 -19.45 -18.90
CA VAL A 296 -16.60 -19.69 -19.29
C VAL A 296 -15.97 -18.45 -19.91
N LEU A 297 -16.66 -17.78 -20.84
CA LEU A 297 -16.16 -16.56 -21.47
C LEU A 297 -15.93 -15.44 -20.45
N THR A 298 -16.87 -15.27 -19.52
CA THR A 298 -16.78 -14.26 -18.46
C THR A 298 -15.62 -14.58 -17.51
N GLY A 299 -15.49 -15.84 -17.07
CA GLY A 299 -14.40 -16.27 -16.20
C GLY A 299 -13.03 -16.12 -16.86
N GLN A 300 -12.90 -16.51 -18.12
CA GLN A 300 -11.66 -16.32 -18.90
C GLN A 300 -11.29 -14.85 -19.07
N TYR A 301 -12.27 -13.99 -19.36
CA TYR A 301 -12.06 -12.54 -19.47
C TYR A 301 -11.55 -11.96 -18.15
N LEU A 302 -12.22 -12.28 -17.04
CA LEU A 302 -11.83 -11.81 -15.71
C LEU A 302 -10.45 -12.31 -15.30
N THR A 303 -10.13 -13.58 -15.55
CA THR A 303 -8.78 -14.12 -15.30
C THR A 303 -7.72 -13.35 -16.06
N ARG A 304 -7.93 -13.10 -17.37
CA ARG A 304 -6.97 -12.37 -18.20
C ARG A 304 -6.73 -10.93 -17.75
N GLU A 305 -7.80 -10.24 -17.36
CA GLU A 305 -7.71 -8.85 -16.90
C GLU A 305 -7.03 -8.71 -15.52
N HIS A 306 -7.25 -9.67 -14.63
CA HIS A 306 -6.79 -9.59 -13.24
C HIS A 306 -5.47 -10.31 -12.95
N GLN A 307 -5.08 -11.31 -13.75
CA GLN A 307 -3.79 -12.01 -13.63
C GLN A 307 -2.56 -11.06 -13.69
N PRO A 308 -2.46 -10.07 -14.60
CA PRO A 308 -1.31 -9.16 -14.61
C PRO A 308 -1.26 -8.21 -13.41
N ARG A 309 -2.38 -8.03 -12.69
CA ARG A 309 -2.45 -7.16 -11.50
C ARG A 309 -1.97 -7.84 -10.22
N MET A 310 -1.69 -9.15 -10.24
CA MET A 310 -1.23 -9.90 -9.07
C MET A 310 0.18 -9.55 -8.61
N THR A 311 1.02 -9.06 -9.52
CA THR A 311 2.41 -8.67 -9.26
C THR A 311 2.57 -7.17 -9.02
N SER A 312 1.51 -6.39 -9.22
CA SER A 312 1.55 -4.93 -9.14
C SER A 312 1.31 -4.45 -7.71
N ASN A 313 2.19 -3.59 -7.20
CA ASN A 313 2.00 -2.96 -5.88
C ASN A 313 0.71 -2.13 -5.84
N ALA A 314 -0.02 -2.15 -4.73
CA ALA A 314 -1.39 -1.60 -4.63
C ALA A 314 -1.48 -0.10 -5.02
N SER A 315 -0.37 0.64 -4.97
CA SER A 315 -0.25 2.03 -5.45
C SER A 315 -0.51 2.21 -6.94
N THR A 316 -0.44 1.15 -7.75
CA THR A 316 -0.76 1.17 -9.19
C THR A 316 -2.18 0.70 -9.50
N GLY A 317 -2.86 0.00 -8.58
CA GLY A 317 -4.23 -0.48 -8.78
C GLY A 317 -5.32 0.59 -8.64
N VAL A 318 -5.02 1.72 -8.01
CA VAL A 318 -5.98 2.82 -7.77
C VAL A 318 -5.78 4.00 -8.74
N ARG A 319 -4.74 3.99 -9.58
CA ARG A 319 -4.66 4.94 -10.69
C ARG A 319 -5.70 4.54 -11.74
N ARG A 320 -6.88 5.18 -11.67
CA ARG A 320 -7.80 5.28 -12.82
C ARG A 320 -6.95 5.57 -14.07
N PRO A 321 -7.21 4.92 -15.22
CA PRO A 321 -6.64 5.38 -16.47
C PRO A 321 -7.03 6.86 -16.63
N SER A 322 -6.03 7.73 -16.69
CA SER A 322 -6.23 9.13 -16.98
C SER A 322 -6.84 9.22 -18.38
N PRO A 323 -7.93 9.98 -18.61
CA PRO A 323 -8.60 10.03 -19.92
C PRO A 323 -7.78 10.67 -21.04
N ASN A 324 -6.53 11.09 -20.80
CA ASN A 324 -5.81 12.02 -21.66
C ASN A 324 -4.73 11.39 -22.54
N LEU A 325 -4.76 10.07 -22.76
CA LEU A 325 -3.78 9.39 -23.62
C LEU A 325 -4.19 9.25 -25.09
N PHE A 326 -5.28 9.92 -25.53
CA PHE A 326 -5.72 9.91 -26.94
C PHE A 326 -5.66 11.26 -27.67
N LEU A 327 -5.07 12.31 -27.08
CA LEU A 327 -4.95 13.63 -27.74
C LEU A 327 -3.51 14.15 -27.75
N ARG A 328 -2.56 13.34 -28.25
CA ARG A 328 -1.26 13.87 -28.66
C ARG A 328 -0.68 13.14 -29.87
N GLN A 329 -1.44 13.12 -30.96
CA GLN A 329 -0.92 12.99 -32.33
C GLN A 329 -1.77 13.85 -33.27
N SER A 330 -1.61 15.16 -33.17
CA SER A 330 -1.86 16.11 -34.27
C SER A 330 -1.35 17.49 -33.85
N ASN A 331 -0.07 17.72 -34.16
CA ASN A 331 0.49 18.97 -34.68
C ASN A 331 1.98 18.77 -34.93
#